data_AF-A0A1H1LIJ4-F1
#
_entry.id   AF-A0A1H1LIJ4-F1
#
_cell.length_a   1.000
_cell.length_b   1.000
_cell.length_c   1.000
_cell.angle_alpha   90.00
_cell.angle_beta   90.00
_cell.angle_gamma   90.00
#
_symmetry.space_group_name_H-M   'P 1'
#
loop_
_entity.id
_entity.type
_entity.pdbx_description
1 polymer ?
#
loop_
_entity_poly.entity_id
_entity_poly.type
_entity_poly.pdbx_seq_one_letter_code
_entity_poly.pdbx_strand_id
1 'polypeptide(L)'
;MRLRLFCLGLLLAAVAGPAWSAGFLESLSPEQKKQMGLDGLTAAQAAAVNDAVAHYQAGNVAALTQQAAATAVADYKAKQEPVVVAHAVNVARQRQAEENQERVACHIRGSFNGWSGGTLFTMDNGQVWQQTGSEVYYTPPVDDAIVEVRKASSGYHRLYLSDGRWITVKRVR
;
A
#
# COMPACT_ATOMS: atom_id res chain seq x y z
N MET A 1 -14.72 2.59 -18.10
CA MET A 1 -14.00 3.51 -17.20
C MET A 1 -14.96 3.94 -16.09
N ARG A 2 -14.93 3.28 -14.93
CA ARG A 2 -15.81 3.61 -13.80
C ARG A 2 -14.94 3.88 -12.58
N LEU A 3 -14.70 5.16 -12.33
CA LEU A 3 -13.96 5.72 -11.22
C LEU A 3 -14.75 5.43 -9.93
N ARG A 4 -14.30 4.44 -9.15
CA ARG A 4 -14.85 4.18 -7.81
C ARG A 4 -14.19 5.15 -6.84
N LEU A 5 -14.81 6.31 -6.64
CA LEU A 5 -14.55 7.19 -5.51
C LEU A 5 -14.78 6.39 -4.22
N PHE A 6 -13.72 6.21 -3.44
CA PHE A 6 -13.81 5.76 -2.05
C PHE A 6 -14.43 6.91 -1.24
N CYS A 7 -15.75 6.86 -1.04
CA CYS A 7 -16.41 7.69 -0.03
C CYS A 7 -16.02 7.15 1.35
N LEU A 8 -14.98 7.74 1.94
CA LEU A 8 -14.64 7.57 3.35
C LEU A 8 -15.79 8.16 4.18
N GLY A 9 -16.65 7.28 4.71
CA GLY A 9 -17.75 7.66 5.59
C GLY A 9 -17.21 8.21 6.91
N LEU A 10 -17.01 9.52 6.96
CA LEU A 10 -16.77 10.28 8.17
C LEU A 10 -18.11 10.39 8.90
N LEU A 11 -18.43 9.42 9.75
CA LEU A 11 -19.62 9.44 10.59
C LEU A 11 -19.35 10.37 11.78
N LEU A 12 -19.37 11.68 11.51
CA LEU A 12 -19.36 12.73 12.50
C LEU A 12 -20.78 12.82 13.08
N ALA A 13 -21.10 11.99 14.06
CA ALA A 13 -22.29 12.20 14.89
C ALA A 13 -21.99 13.32 15.89
N ALA A 14 -21.99 14.57 15.40
CA ALA A 14 -22.05 15.75 16.24
C ALA A 14 -23.49 15.91 16.75
N VAL A 15 -23.85 15.21 17.82
CA VAL A 15 -24.93 15.65 18.70
C VAL A 15 -24.30 16.51 19.79
N ALA A 16 -24.01 17.76 19.43
CA ALA A 16 -23.81 18.82 20.40
C ALA A 16 -25.12 19.59 20.53
N GLY A 17 -26.11 18.96 21.19
CA GLY A 17 -27.17 19.75 21.80
C GLY A 17 -26.55 20.57 22.94
N PRO A 18 -27.02 21.80 23.22
CA PRO A 18 -26.51 22.54 24.37
C PRO A 18 -26.88 21.75 25.62
N ALA A 19 -25.90 21.05 26.21
CA ALA A 19 -26.02 20.55 27.56
C ALA A 19 -26.08 21.79 28.44
N TRP A 20 -27.26 22.15 28.94
CA TRP A 20 -27.37 23.12 30.02
C TRP A 20 -26.76 22.44 31.24
N SER A 21 -25.45 22.58 31.41
CA SER A 21 -24.79 22.15 32.64
C SER A 21 -25.27 23.11 33.72
N ALA A 22 -26.13 22.62 34.62
CA ALA A 22 -26.23 23.23 35.92
C ALA A 22 -24.80 23.39 36.46
N GLY A 23 -24.44 24.57 36.97
CA GLY A 23 -23.09 24.84 37.43
C GLY A 23 -22.64 23.85 38.50
N PHE A 24 -21.35 23.83 38.81
CA PHE A 24 -20.79 22.93 39.82
C PHE A 24 -21.56 22.98 41.14
N LEU A 25 -21.95 24.17 41.60
CA LEU A 25 -22.71 24.33 42.83
C LEU A 25 -24.12 23.73 42.72
N GLU A 26 -24.76 23.78 41.57
CA GLU A 26 -26.07 23.19 41.32
C GLU A 26 -26.02 21.65 41.28
N SER A 27 -24.85 21.07 41.02
CA SER A 27 -24.62 19.62 41.12
C SER A 27 -24.49 19.10 42.55
N LEU A 28 -24.30 19.99 43.53
CA LEU A 28 -24.15 19.64 44.95
C LEU A 28 -25.51 19.64 45.67
N SER A 29 -25.73 18.64 46.52
CA SER A 29 -26.89 18.58 47.42
C SER A 29 -26.84 19.71 48.48
N PRO A 30 -27.98 20.14 49.03
CA PRO A 30 -28.01 21.13 50.11
C PRO A 30 -27.16 20.75 51.33
N GLU A 31 -27.14 19.46 51.69
CA GLU A 31 -26.33 18.91 52.78
C GLU A 31 -24.84 19.01 52.46
N GLN A 32 -24.45 18.71 51.22
CA GLN A 32 -23.07 18.84 50.76
C GLN A 32 -22.62 20.31 50.78
N LYS A 33 -23.48 21.25 50.36
CA LYS A 33 -23.18 22.69 50.46
C LYS A 33 -22.97 23.11 51.90
N LYS A 34 -23.83 22.67 52.81
CA LYS A 34 -23.70 22.98 54.25
C LYS A 34 -22.46 22.36 54.88
N GLN A 35 -22.12 21.12 54.54
CA GLN A 35 -20.90 20.45 55.01
C GLN A 35 -19.63 21.14 54.50
N MET A 36 -19.67 21.67 53.28
CA MET A 36 -18.55 22.40 52.65
C MET A 36 -18.54 23.89 53.02
N GLY A 37 -19.50 24.39 53.80
CA GLY A 37 -19.62 25.81 54.18
C GLY A 37 -19.96 26.75 53.02
N LEU A 38 -20.61 26.24 51.98
CA LEU A 38 -21.00 26.95 50.75
C LEU A 38 -22.43 27.49 50.80
N ASP A 39 -23.14 27.29 51.92
CA ASP A 39 -24.54 27.68 52.11
C ASP A 39 -24.75 29.20 52.29
N GLY A 40 -23.69 29.92 52.71
CA GLY A 40 -23.70 31.38 52.88
C GLY A 40 -23.26 32.20 51.68
N LEU A 41 -23.05 31.59 50.50
CA LEU A 41 -22.54 32.29 49.32
C LEU A 41 -23.59 33.26 48.75
N THR A 42 -23.15 34.48 48.45
CA THR A 42 -23.95 35.41 47.63
C THR A 42 -23.99 34.94 46.17
N ALA A 43 -24.97 35.42 45.40
CA ALA A 43 -25.10 35.08 43.98
C ALA A 43 -23.82 35.41 43.17
N ALA A 44 -23.15 36.52 43.50
CA ALA A 44 -21.90 36.91 42.84
C ALA A 44 -20.73 35.97 43.18
N GLN A 45 -20.62 35.53 44.44
CA GLN A 45 -19.58 34.59 44.86
C GLN A 45 -19.83 33.18 44.28
N ALA A 46 -21.08 32.74 44.24
CA ALA A 46 -21.46 31.48 43.62
C ALA A 46 -21.10 31.44 42.13
N ALA A 47 -21.36 32.53 41.40
CA ALA A 47 -20.97 32.65 39.99
C ALA A 47 -19.46 32.57 39.79
N ALA A 48 -18.66 33.23 40.65
CA ALA A 48 -17.20 33.17 40.58
C ALA A 48 -16.65 31.75 40.82
N VAL A 49 -17.26 30.98 41.73
CA VAL A 49 -16.86 29.57 41.97
C VAL A 49 -17.19 28.69 40.77
N ASN A 50 -18.39 28.84 40.20
CA ASN A 50 -18.77 28.08 39.01
C ASN A 50 -17.85 28.38 37.82
N ASP A 51 -17.46 29.63 37.61
CA ASP A 51 -16.52 30.04 36.55
C ASP A 51 -15.11 29.47 36.78
N ALA A 52 -14.60 29.52 38.01
CA ALA A 52 -13.29 28.95 38.35
C ALA A 52 -13.24 27.43 38.13
N VAL A 53 -14.31 26.71 38.50
CA VAL A 53 -14.42 25.26 38.27
C VAL A 53 -14.51 24.96 36.77
N ALA A 54 -15.27 25.74 36.01
CA ALA A 54 -15.36 25.57 34.56
C ALA A 54 -14.00 25.76 33.88
N HIS A 55 -13.24 26.80 34.27
CA HIS A 55 -11.88 27.02 33.76
C HIS A 55 -10.93 25.86 34.12
N TYR A 56 -10.97 25.36 35.36
CA TYR A 56 -10.14 24.22 35.78
C TYR A 56 -10.48 22.94 34.99
N GLN A 57 -11.77 22.66 34.80
CA GLN A 57 -12.24 21.51 34.03
C GLN A 57 -11.84 21.62 32.55
N ALA A 58 -12.00 22.81 31.95
CA ALA A 58 -11.63 23.05 30.55
C ALA A 58 -10.14 22.79 30.31
N GLY A 59 -9.26 23.26 31.20
CA GLY A 59 -7.82 23.01 31.10
C GLY A 59 -7.47 21.52 31.17
N ASN A 60 -8.10 20.79 32.09
CA ASN A 60 -7.85 19.35 32.27
C ASN A 60 -8.38 18.52 31.09
N VAL A 61 -9.58 18.84 30.59
CA VAL A 61 -10.16 18.16 29.43
C VAL A 61 -9.35 18.42 28.17
N ALA A 62 -8.83 19.64 27.99
CA ALA A 62 -7.96 19.96 26.85
C ALA A 62 -6.66 19.13 26.87
N ALA A 63 -6.00 19.03 28.03
CA ALA A 63 -4.79 18.23 28.19
C ALA A 63 -5.04 16.73 27.96
N LEU A 64 -6.09 16.17 28.55
CA LEU A 64 -6.47 14.77 28.35
C LEU A 64 -6.86 14.47 26.90
N THR A 65 -7.54 15.40 26.23
CA THR A 65 -7.91 15.27 24.82
C THR A 65 -6.68 15.29 23.92
N GLN A 66 -5.71 16.18 24.18
CA GLN A 66 -4.44 16.23 23.45
C GLN A 66 -3.63 14.93 23.65
N GLN A 67 -3.59 14.41 24.87
CA GLN A 67 -2.92 13.15 25.17
C GLN A 67 -3.59 11.98 24.44
N ALA A 68 -4.92 11.90 24.47
CA ALA A 68 -5.66 10.86 23.75
C ALA A 68 -5.44 10.95 22.22
N ALA A 69 -5.40 12.17 21.67
CA ALA A 69 -5.08 12.38 20.25
C ALA A 69 -3.66 11.93 19.91
N ALA A 70 -2.67 12.26 20.75
CA ALA A 70 -1.29 11.84 20.55
C ALA A 70 -1.14 10.30 20.58
N THR A 71 -1.81 9.62 21.51
CA THR A 71 -1.85 8.16 21.56
C THR A 71 -2.50 7.56 20.32
N ALA A 72 -3.63 8.11 19.86
CA ALA A 72 -4.30 7.63 18.66
C ALA A 72 -3.43 7.78 17.39
N VAL A 73 -2.69 8.88 17.27
CA VAL A 73 -1.73 9.10 16.18
C VAL A 73 -0.57 8.09 16.24
N ALA A 74 -0.03 7.84 17.43
CA ALA A 74 1.05 6.87 17.63
C ALA A 74 0.60 5.45 17.24
N ASP A 75 -0.59 5.03 17.69
CA ASP A 75 -1.16 3.71 17.36
C ASP A 75 -1.41 3.55 15.86
N TYR A 76 -1.91 4.60 15.20
CA TYR A 76 -2.11 4.58 13.76
C TYR A 76 -0.78 4.42 13.01
N LYS A 77 0.24 5.21 13.40
CA LYS A 77 1.58 5.14 12.80
C LYS A 77 2.21 3.77 12.98
N ALA A 78 2.15 3.20 14.18
CA ALA A 78 2.68 1.87 14.48
C ALA A 78 2.02 0.76 13.64
N LYS A 79 0.73 0.91 13.27
CA LYS A 79 0.04 -0.02 12.36
C LYS A 79 0.40 0.19 10.90
N GLN A 80 0.74 1.41 10.49
CA GLN A 80 1.10 1.72 9.09
C GLN A 80 2.54 1.36 8.74
N GLU A 81 3.48 1.57 9.65
CA GLU A 81 4.90 1.22 9.44
C GLU A 81 5.12 -0.20 8.91
N PRO A 82 4.53 -1.28 9.47
CA PRO A 82 4.72 -2.62 8.94
C PRO A 82 4.15 -2.79 7.51
N VAL A 83 3.09 -2.07 7.16
CA VAL A 83 2.51 -2.09 5.79
C VAL A 83 3.44 -1.41 4.81
N VAL A 84 4.02 -0.26 5.17
CA VAL A 84 4.97 0.49 4.32
C VAL A 84 6.25 -0.32 4.12
N VAL A 85 6.77 -0.94 5.18
CA VAL A 85 7.94 -1.83 5.09
C VAL A 85 7.64 -3.03 4.19
N ALA A 86 6.49 -3.69 4.37
CA ALA A 86 6.10 -4.82 3.52
C ALA A 86 5.94 -4.41 2.05
N HIS A 87 5.38 -3.23 1.78
CA HIS A 87 5.26 -2.70 0.42
C HIS A 87 6.65 -2.42 -0.18
N ALA A 88 7.53 -1.74 0.56
CA ALA A 88 8.89 -1.44 0.11
C ALA A 88 9.68 -2.72 -0.20
N VAL A 89 9.58 -3.75 0.65
CA VAL A 89 10.20 -5.06 0.41
C VAL A 89 9.64 -5.73 -0.85
N ASN A 90 8.32 -5.68 -1.06
CA ASN A 90 7.72 -6.24 -2.27
C ASN A 90 8.18 -5.52 -3.54
N VAL A 91 8.24 -4.18 -3.52
CA VAL A 91 8.75 -3.39 -4.65
C VAL A 91 10.22 -3.71 -4.92
N ALA A 92 11.05 -3.82 -3.89
CA ALA A 92 12.46 -4.19 -4.04
C ALA A 92 12.61 -5.59 -4.66
N ARG A 93 11.82 -6.56 -4.21
CA ARG A 93 11.80 -7.91 -4.78
C ARG A 93 11.33 -7.93 -6.23
N GLN A 94 10.34 -7.11 -6.59
CA GLN A 94 9.87 -6.98 -7.97
C GLN A 94 10.96 -6.42 -8.87
N ARG A 95 11.63 -5.33 -8.46
CA ARG A 95 12.76 -4.76 -9.20
C ARG A 95 13.88 -5.76 -9.38
N GLN A 96 14.26 -6.49 -8.32
CA GLN A 96 15.26 -7.54 -8.42
C GLN A 96 14.81 -8.66 -9.39
N ALA A 97 13.53 -9.02 -9.40
CA ALA A 97 13.01 -10.01 -10.34
C ALA A 97 13.00 -9.49 -11.79
N GLU A 98 12.76 -8.21 -12.01
CA GLU A 98 12.84 -7.54 -13.31
C GLU A 98 14.29 -7.42 -13.80
N GLU A 99 15.22 -7.04 -12.92
CA GLU A 99 16.66 -6.96 -13.21
C GLU A 99 17.24 -8.36 -13.51
N ASN A 100 16.78 -9.39 -12.81
CA ASN A 100 17.21 -10.77 -13.03
C ASN A 100 16.51 -11.43 -14.25
N GLN A 101 15.53 -10.76 -14.88
CA GLN A 101 15.06 -11.17 -16.20
C GLN A 101 16.09 -10.74 -17.25
N GLU A 102 17.06 -11.61 -17.52
CA GLU A 102 17.88 -11.51 -18.72
C GLU A 102 16.95 -11.57 -19.95
N ARG A 103 16.70 -10.40 -20.56
CA ARG A 103 16.01 -10.25 -21.83
C ARG A 103 17.04 -9.90 -22.88
N VAL A 104 17.22 -10.81 -23.82
CA VAL A 104 18.10 -10.60 -24.97
C VAL A 104 17.21 -10.47 -26.19
N ALA A 105 17.03 -9.24 -26.67
CA ALA A 105 16.44 -8.98 -27.98
C ALA A 105 17.54 -9.13 -29.04
N CYS A 106 17.33 -10.00 -30.00
CA CYS A 106 18.29 -10.31 -31.05
C CYS A 106 17.58 -10.77 -32.35
N HIS A 107 18.32 -10.86 -33.44
CA HIS A 107 17.81 -11.37 -34.71
C HIS A 107 18.35 -12.76 -34.97
N ILE A 108 17.52 -13.66 -35.50
CA ILE A 108 17.99 -14.93 -36.05
C ILE A 108 18.71 -14.62 -37.36
N ARG A 109 19.97 -15.02 -37.45
CA ARG A 109 20.80 -14.80 -38.63
C ARG A 109 20.32 -15.66 -39.80
N GLY A 110 20.01 -15.01 -40.92
CA GLY A 110 19.61 -15.68 -42.16
C GLY A 110 18.11 -15.99 -42.21
N SER A 111 17.75 -17.00 -43.01
CA SER A 111 16.35 -17.29 -43.29
C SER A 111 15.74 -18.23 -42.24
N PHE A 112 14.73 -17.73 -41.53
CA PHE A 112 13.99 -18.45 -40.52
C PHE A 112 12.65 -18.97 -41.07
N ASN A 113 12.43 -20.26 -40.98
CA ASN A 113 11.27 -20.97 -41.52
C ASN A 113 10.51 -21.79 -40.47
N GLY A 114 10.78 -21.54 -39.18
CA GLY A 114 10.14 -22.21 -38.06
C GLY A 114 11.09 -23.09 -37.25
N TRP A 115 10.52 -24.02 -36.47
CA TRP A 115 11.27 -24.98 -35.66
C TRP A 115 10.58 -26.34 -35.65
N SER A 116 11.38 -27.39 -35.50
CA SER A 116 10.91 -28.77 -35.41
C SER A 116 11.92 -29.57 -34.60
N GLY A 117 11.55 -29.96 -33.39
CA GLY A 117 12.30 -30.87 -32.51
C GLY A 117 13.82 -30.75 -32.57
N GLY A 118 14.42 -29.78 -31.88
CA GLY A 118 15.87 -29.64 -31.74
C GLY A 118 16.52 -28.60 -32.65
N THR A 119 15.72 -27.73 -33.27
CA THR A 119 16.19 -26.60 -34.09
C THR A 119 17.22 -25.73 -33.38
N LEU A 120 18.26 -25.33 -34.12
CA LEU A 120 19.30 -24.41 -33.67
C LEU A 120 19.01 -23.00 -34.21
N PHE A 121 18.94 -22.03 -33.30
CA PHE A 121 18.78 -20.61 -33.59
C PHE A 121 20.13 -19.93 -33.43
N THR A 122 20.72 -19.49 -34.54
CA THR A 122 21.96 -18.70 -34.52
C THR A 122 21.59 -17.23 -34.51
N MET A 123 22.02 -16.51 -33.47
CA MET A 123 21.70 -15.10 -33.29
C MET A 123 22.76 -14.20 -33.93
N ASP A 124 22.37 -12.98 -34.27
CA ASP A 124 23.26 -11.91 -34.77
C ASP A 124 24.43 -11.59 -33.82
N ASN A 125 24.22 -11.70 -32.51
CA ASN A 125 25.23 -11.52 -31.47
C ASN A 125 26.18 -12.72 -31.29
N GLY A 126 26.10 -13.74 -32.15
CA GLY A 126 26.95 -14.93 -32.13
C GLY A 126 26.53 -16.02 -31.13
N GLN A 127 25.46 -15.80 -30.35
CA GLN A 127 24.90 -16.84 -29.48
C GLN A 127 24.18 -17.90 -30.29
N VAL A 128 24.19 -19.14 -29.80
CA VAL A 128 23.43 -20.25 -30.40
C VAL A 128 22.53 -20.88 -29.35
N TRP A 129 21.24 -20.95 -29.67
CA TRP A 129 20.21 -21.52 -28.82
C TRP A 129 19.60 -22.76 -29.47
N GLN A 130 19.34 -23.81 -28.71
CA GLN A 130 18.74 -25.04 -29.22
C GLN A 130 17.37 -25.27 -28.58
N GLN A 131 16.37 -25.58 -29.38
CA GLN A 131 15.07 -26.06 -28.92
C GLN A 131 15.23 -27.32 -28.05
N THR A 132 14.57 -27.36 -26.90
CA THR A 132 14.54 -28.55 -26.02
C THR A 132 13.27 -29.39 -26.15
N GLY A 133 12.17 -28.82 -26.64
CA GLY A 133 10.90 -29.54 -26.82
C GLY A 133 10.76 -30.22 -28.20
N SER A 134 9.68 -30.99 -28.37
CA SER A 134 9.28 -31.63 -29.63
C SER A 134 8.27 -30.81 -30.45
N GLU A 135 7.95 -29.60 -29.98
CA GLU A 135 6.99 -28.70 -30.63
C GLU A 135 7.44 -28.36 -32.06
N VAL A 136 6.47 -28.20 -32.95
CA VAL A 136 6.71 -27.93 -34.37
C VAL A 136 5.95 -26.68 -34.77
N TYR A 137 6.64 -25.79 -35.45
CA TYR A 137 6.08 -24.58 -36.02
C TYR A 137 6.71 -24.33 -37.38
N TYR A 138 5.92 -23.94 -38.36
CA TYR A 138 6.37 -23.59 -39.70
C TYR A 138 5.82 -22.23 -40.09
N THR A 139 6.67 -21.45 -40.75
CA THR A 139 6.34 -20.14 -41.32
C THR A 139 7.00 -20.01 -42.69
N PRO A 140 6.44 -19.20 -43.62
CA PRO A 140 7.19 -18.76 -44.78
C PRO A 140 8.57 -18.22 -44.35
N PRO A 141 9.62 -18.42 -45.16
CA PRO A 141 10.96 -17.91 -44.86
C PRO A 141 10.94 -16.42 -44.54
N VAL A 142 11.43 -16.06 -43.35
CA VAL A 142 11.60 -14.69 -42.87
C VAL A 142 13.09 -14.47 -42.64
N ASP A 143 13.68 -13.52 -43.35
CA ASP A 143 15.07 -13.15 -43.12
C ASP A 143 15.19 -12.22 -41.91
N ASP A 144 16.25 -12.40 -41.12
CA ASP A 144 16.57 -11.60 -39.93
C ASP A 144 15.40 -11.48 -38.94
N ALA A 145 14.76 -12.61 -38.63
CA ALA A 145 13.60 -12.67 -37.73
C ALA A 145 13.95 -12.13 -36.34
N ILE A 146 13.19 -11.12 -35.89
CA ILE A 146 13.32 -10.52 -34.54
C ILE A 146 12.81 -11.50 -33.49
N VAL A 147 13.64 -11.81 -32.52
CA VAL A 147 13.31 -12.71 -31.41
C VAL A 147 13.75 -12.13 -30.07
N GLU A 148 13.04 -12.53 -29.02
CA GLU A 148 13.39 -12.16 -27.65
C GLU A 148 13.60 -13.43 -26.82
N VAL A 149 14.81 -13.62 -26.30
CA VAL A 149 15.09 -14.69 -25.35
C VAL A 149 14.88 -14.15 -23.93
N ARG A 150 14.00 -14.80 -23.18
CA ARG A 150 13.70 -14.47 -21.79
C ARG A 150 14.00 -15.64 -20.88
N LYS A 151 14.65 -15.39 -19.75
CA LYS A 151 14.75 -16.36 -18.66
C LYS A 151 13.45 -16.41 -17.86
N ALA A 152 12.84 -17.59 -17.77
CA ALA A 152 11.67 -17.81 -16.93
C ALA A 152 12.10 -17.96 -15.45
N SER A 153 11.18 -17.68 -14.52
CA SER A 153 11.41 -17.88 -13.08
C SER A 153 11.73 -19.34 -12.70
N SER A 154 11.37 -20.30 -13.57
CA SER A 154 11.74 -21.71 -13.44
C SER A 154 13.19 -22.03 -13.83
N GLY A 155 13.95 -21.05 -14.34
CA GLY A 155 15.34 -21.21 -14.79
C GLY A 155 15.51 -21.61 -16.26
N TYR A 156 14.43 -21.97 -16.97
CA TYR A 156 14.46 -22.27 -18.41
C TYR A 156 14.47 -20.98 -19.24
N HIS A 157 15.05 -21.04 -20.43
CA HIS A 157 15.00 -19.92 -21.39
C HIS A 157 13.90 -20.16 -22.41
N ARG A 158 13.19 -19.10 -22.76
CA ARG A 158 12.14 -19.12 -23.78
C ARG A 158 12.48 -18.10 -24.85
N LEU A 159 12.46 -18.53 -26.10
CA LEU A 159 12.57 -17.67 -27.26
C LEU A 159 11.16 -17.29 -27.71
N TYR A 160 10.88 -16.00 -27.81
CA TYR A 160 9.62 -15.44 -28.29
C TYR A 160 9.79 -14.87 -29.69
N LEU A 161 8.88 -15.20 -30.59
CA LEU A 161 8.70 -14.53 -31.87
C LEU A 161 7.88 -13.24 -31.70
N SER A 162 7.95 -12.36 -32.70
CA SER A 162 7.16 -11.12 -32.76
C SER A 162 5.64 -11.34 -32.76
N ASP A 163 5.17 -12.52 -33.21
CA ASP A 163 3.75 -12.92 -33.21
C ASP A 163 3.26 -13.45 -31.85
N GLY A 164 4.13 -13.48 -30.84
CA GLY A 164 3.83 -13.95 -29.48
C GLY A 164 3.98 -15.45 -29.28
N ARG A 165 4.28 -16.23 -30.33
CA ARG A 165 4.64 -17.66 -30.17
C ARG A 165 5.98 -17.77 -29.47
N TRP A 166 6.15 -18.85 -28.71
CA TRP A 166 7.39 -19.08 -27.99
C TRP A 166 7.76 -20.56 -27.97
N ILE A 167 9.05 -20.82 -27.76
CA ILE A 167 9.62 -22.15 -27.62
C ILE A 167 10.66 -22.18 -26.52
N THR A 168 10.73 -23.28 -25.77
CA THR A 168 11.78 -23.48 -24.76
C THR A 168 13.10 -23.82 -25.44
N VAL A 169 14.16 -23.10 -25.04
CA VAL A 169 15.50 -23.24 -25.59
C VAL A 169 16.55 -23.40 -24.50
N LYS A 170 17.68 -23.99 -24.86
CA LYS A 170 18.91 -24.03 -24.06
C LYS A 170 20.04 -23.36 -24.83
N ARG A 171 20.92 -22.64 -24.13
CA ARG A 171 22.10 -22.04 -24.75
C ARG A 171 23.12 -23.13 -25.05
N VAL A 172 23.64 -23.13 -26.27
CA VAL A 172 24.67 -24.08 -26.74
C VAL A 172 26.01 -23.35 -26.97
N ARG A 173 25.97 -22.07 -27.33
CA ARG A 173 27.16 -21.22 -27.54
C ARG A 173 26.88 -19.77 -27.15
#